data_AF-A0A914GR11-F1
#
_entry.id   AF-A0A914GR11-F1
#
_cell.length_a   1.000
_cell.length_b   1.000
_cell.length_c   1.000
_cell.angle_alpha   90.00
_cell.angle_beta   90.00
_cell.angle_gamma   90.00
#
_symmetry.space_group_name_H-M   'P 1'
#
loop_
_entity.id
_entity.type
_entity.pdbx_description
1 polymer ?
#
loop_
_entity_poly.entity_id
_entity_poly.type
_entity_poly.pdbx_seq_one_letter_code
_entity_poly.pdbx_strand_id
1 'polypeptide(L)'
;MASGNITPDGISTINPVLKTKYTDSFQLGMSNQSNRCGFFEAQFYRCMEAFGTKLGRLHCDLEHRDFSECLTNDKQRKRYDAMRAEHWKQYMNGKNDKIYENHVQLGQYKPEWYRYGSLNR
;
A
#
# COMPACT_ATOMS: atom_id res chain seq x y z
N MET A 1 10.62 -17.15 6.80
CA MET A 1 10.33 -17.43 8.22
C MET A 1 8.98 -16.80 8.51
N ALA A 2 7.97 -17.61 8.79
CA ALA A 2 6.62 -17.17 9.10
C ALA A 2 6.67 -16.32 10.38
N SER A 3 6.47 -15.01 10.26
CA SER A 3 6.26 -14.17 11.43
C SER A 3 4.92 -14.59 12.01
N GLY A 4 4.95 -15.06 13.27
CA GLY A 4 3.74 -15.41 14.02
C GLY A 4 2.88 -14.17 14.17
N ASN A 5 1.90 -14.03 13.28
CA ASN A 5 1.03 -12.87 13.21
C ASN A 5 -0.18 -13.09 14.12
N ILE A 6 -0.09 -12.62 15.36
CA ILE A 6 -1.28 -12.05 16.00
C ILE A 6 -1.48 -10.69 15.30
N THR A 7 -2.17 -10.67 14.16
CA THR A 7 -2.69 -9.42 13.61
C THR A 7 -3.73 -8.90 14.60
N PRO A 8 -3.61 -7.69 15.17
CA PRO A 8 -4.62 -7.14 16.06
C PRO A 8 -5.96 -7.12 15.32
N ASP A 9 -6.99 -7.60 16.00
CA ASP A 9 -8.36 -7.77 15.52
C ASP A 9 -8.97 -6.42 15.11
N GLY A 10 -8.66 -5.97 13.88
CA GLY A 10 -9.34 -4.86 13.21
C GLY A 10 -10.12 -5.29 11.97
N ILE A 11 -10.01 -6.57 11.57
CA ILE A 11 -10.75 -7.16 10.45
C ILE A 11 -12.02 -7.83 11.00
N SER A 12 -12.78 -7.12 11.82
CA SER A 12 -14.15 -7.47 12.16
C SER A 12 -15.03 -6.36 11.57
N THR A 13 -15.61 -6.70 10.42
CA THR A 13 -16.80 -6.06 9.87
C THR A 13 -16.71 -4.55 9.63
N ILE A 14 -16.24 -4.19 8.43
CA ILE A 14 -16.63 -2.92 7.78
C ILE A 14 -18.16 -2.77 7.68
N ASN A 15 -18.93 -3.86 7.82
CA ASN A 15 -20.37 -3.79 7.91
C ASN A 15 -20.78 -3.30 9.30
N PRO A 16 -21.41 -2.12 9.43
CA PRO A 16 -21.89 -1.66 10.72
C PRO A 16 -22.93 -2.64 11.25
N VAL A 17 -22.83 -2.99 12.53
CA VAL A 17 -23.81 -3.87 13.22
C VAL A 17 -25.23 -3.31 13.11
N LEU A 18 -25.35 -1.97 13.01
CA LEU A 18 -26.58 -1.27 12.66
C LEU A 18 -26.38 -0.48 11.36
N LYS A 19 -27.09 -0.87 10.29
CA LYS A 19 -27.15 -0.09 9.05
C LYS A 19 -28.08 1.11 9.22
N THR A 20 -27.52 2.30 9.23
CA THR A 20 -28.23 3.59 9.25
C THR A 20 -27.67 4.52 8.17
N LYS A 21 -28.44 5.55 7.78
CA LYS A 21 -27.99 6.54 6.78
C LYS A 21 -26.68 7.24 7.17
N TYR A 22 -26.45 7.39 8.47
CA TYR A 22 -25.22 8.00 9.00
C TYR A 22 -24.04 7.03 8.94
N THR A 23 -24.23 5.76 9.26
CA THR A 23 -23.15 4.75 9.19
C THR A 23 -22.71 4.49 7.76
N ASP A 24 -23.64 4.45 6.80
CA ASP A 24 -23.31 4.26 5.37
C ASP A 24 -22.51 5.45 4.82
N SER A 25 -22.82 6.68 5.27
CA SER A 25 -22.09 7.89 4.87
C SER A 25 -20.68 7.93 5.46
N PHE A 26 -20.52 7.50 6.71
CA PHE A 26 -19.21 7.40 7.36
C PHE A 26 -18.31 6.35 6.69
N GLN A 27 -18.89 5.23 6.26
CA GLN A 27 -18.18 4.15 5.58
C GLN A 27 -17.62 4.58 4.22
N LEU A 28 -18.33 5.46 3.50
CA LEU A 28 -17.82 6.07 2.26
C LEU A 28 -16.60 6.99 2.49
N GLY A 29 -16.54 7.66 3.64
CA GLY A 29 -15.41 8.53 4.01
C GLY A 29 -14.14 7.77 4.42
N MET A 30 -14.29 6.53 4.92
CA MET A 30 -13.16 5.65 5.27
C MET A 30 -12.65 4.82 4.09
N SER A 31 -13.41 4.79 2.99
CA SER A 31 -13.04 4.12 1.76
C SER A 31 -11.91 4.87 1.05
N ASN A 32 -10.88 4.15 0.60
CA ASN A 32 -9.79 4.70 -0.21
C ASN A 32 -10.03 4.54 -1.72
N GLN A 33 -11.27 4.23 -2.14
CA GLN A 33 -11.61 3.95 -3.54
C GLN A 33 -11.21 5.06 -4.53
N SER A 34 -11.18 6.34 -4.12
CA SER A 34 -10.74 7.47 -4.96
C SER A 34 -9.28 7.87 -4.77
N ASN A 35 -8.59 7.26 -3.79
CA ASN A 35 -7.21 7.59 -3.44
C ASN A 35 -6.21 6.71 -4.19
N ARG A 36 -4.92 7.06 -4.11
CA ARG A 36 -3.81 6.29 -4.71
C ARG A 36 -3.77 4.82 -4.27
N CYS A 37 -4.35 4.49 -3.11
CA CYS A 37 -4.40 3.13 -2.58
C CYS A 37 -5.67 2.34 -2.96
N GLY A 38 -6.58 2.92 -3.75
CA GLY A 38 -7.86 2.29 -4.10
C GLY A 38 -7.69 0.96 -4.86
N PHE A 39 -6.64 0.81 -5.67
CA PHE A 39 -6.33 -0.45 -6.35
C PHE A 39 -6.02 -1.58 -5.37
N PHE A 40 -5.14 -1.32 -4.39
CA PHE A 40 -4.76 -2.30 -3.38
C PHE A 40 -5.93 -2.63 -2.44
N GLU A 41 -6.75 -1.64 -2.11
CA GLU A 41 -7.98 -1.84 -1.36
C GLU A 41 -8.95 -2.77 -2.11
N ALA A 42 -9.17 -2.53 -3.40
CA ALA A 42 -10.03 -3.36 -4.23
C ALA A 42 -9.51 -4.80 -4.34
N GLN A 43 -8.20 -4.99 -4.49
CA GLN A 43 -7.60 -6.33 -4.54
C GLN A 43 -7.74 -7.08 -3.22
N PHE A 44 -7.53 -6.40 -2.09
CA PHE A 44 -7.72 -6.97 -0.75
C PHE A 44 -9.17 -7.42 -0.54
N TYR A 45 -10.15 -6.59 -0.88
CA TYR A 45 -11.56 -6.96 -0.70
C TYR A 45 -12.02 -8.07 -1.64
N ARG A 46 -11.50 -8.16 -2.87
CA ARG A 46 -11.76 -9.30 -3.77
C ARG A 46 -11.26 -10.62 -3.18
N CYS A 47 -10.09 -10.62 -2.56
CA CYS A 47 -9.58 -11.81 -1.88
C CYS A 47 -10.45 -12.18 -0.67
N MET A 48 -10.82 -11.19 0.14
CA MET A 48 -11.70 -11.39 1.30
C MET A 48 -13.10 -11.87 0.92
N GLU A 49 -13.63 -11.43 -0.23
CA GLU A 49 -14.91 -11.90 -0.78
C GLU A 49 -14.83 -13.38 -1.20
N ALA A 50 -13.72 -13.79 -1.83
CA ALA A 50 -13.53 -15.17 -2.29
C ALA A 50 -13.37 -16.19 -1.13
N PHE A 51 -12.62 -15.84 -0.09
CA PHE A 51 -12.31 -16.76 1.03
C PHE A 51 -13.17 -16.54 2.28
N GLY A 52 -13.82 -15.39 2.41
CA GLY A 52 -14.54 -14.99 3.63
C GLY A 52 -13.61 -14.67 4.81
N THR A 53 -14.20 -14.28 5.93
CA THR A 53 -13.46 -13.75 7.09
C THR A 53 -12.56 -14.78 7.80
N LYS A 54 -12.95 -16.05 7.80
CA LYS A 54 -12.24 -17.11 8.53
C LYS A 54 -10.98 -17.58 7.79
N LEU A 55 -11.09 -17.82 6.48
CA LEU A 55 -9.97 -18.30 5.64
C LEU A 55 -9.17 -17.14 5.03
N GLY A 56 -9.78 -15.97 4.86
CA GLY A 56 -9.11 -14.79 4.31
C GLY A 56 -7.89 -14.34 5.12
N ARG A 57 -7.85 -14.61 6.43
CA ARG A 57 -6.67 -14.31 7.28
C ARG A 57 -5.42 -15.07 6.85
N LEU A 58 -5.59 -16.30 6.36
CA LEU A 58 -4.48 -17.14 5.93
C LEU A 58 -4.08 -16.83 4.48
N HIS A 59 -5.07 -16.61 3.62
CA HIS A 59 -4.86 -16.51 2.18
C HIS A 59 -4.63 -15.08 1.69
N CYS A 60 -5.21 -14.07 2.34
CA CYS A 60 -5.16 -12.67 1.89
C CYS A 60 -4.09 -11.82 2.62
N ASP A 61 -3.09 -12.45 3.25
CA ASP A 61 -2.03 -11.75 3.98
C ASP A 61 -1.14 -10.91 3.04
N LEU A 62 -0.93 -11.37 1.80
CA LEU A 62 -0.10 -10.65 0.83
C LEU A 62 -0.78 -9.33 0.43
N GLU A 63 -2.04 -9.40 0.01
CA GLU A 63 -2.85 -8.25 -0.40
C GLU A 63 -3.03 -7.27 0.75
N HIS A 64 -3.23 -7.79 1.97
CA HIS A 64 -3.31 -6.96 3.16
C HIS A 64 -2.00 -6.22 3.45
N ARG A 65 -0.85 -6.89 3.30
CA ARG A 65 0.47 -6.26 3.49
C ARG A 65 0.76 -5.20 2.43
N ASP A 66 0.30 -5.38 1.20
CA ASP A 66 0.46 -4.39 0.14
C ASP A 66 -0.45 -3.17 0.35
N PHE A 67 -1.70 -3.39 0.78
CA PHE A 67 -2.60 -2.29 1.15
C PHE A 67 -2.06 -1.49 2.34
N SER A 68 -1.58 -2.18 3.38
CA SER A 68 -0.96 -1.55 4.56
C SER A 68 0.32 -0.78 4.20
N GLU A 69 1.12 -1.30 3.27
CA GLU A 69 2.30 -0.60 2.74
C GLU A 69 1.89 0.69 2.03
N CYS A 70 0.85 0.67 1.21
CA CYS A 70 0.38 1.87 0.51
C CYS A 70 -0.09 2.97 1.49
N LEU A 71 -0.76 2.58 2.59
CA LEU A 71 -1.23 3.52 3.61
C LEU A 71 -0.07 4.13 4.43
N THR A 72 0.91 3.31 4.80
CA THR A 72 1.98 3.71 5.73
C THR A 72 3.26 4.18 5.05
N ASN A 73 3.51 3.73 3.81
CA ASN A 73 4.73 3.90 3.02
C ASN A 73 6.02 3.50 3.78
N ASP A 74 5.92 2.59 4.75
CA ASP A 74 7.04 2.27 5.63
C ASP A 74 8.19 1.58 4.89
N LYS A 75 7.89 0.63 4.01
CA LYS A 75 8.92 -0.08 3.22
C LYS A 75 9.58 0.85 2.22
N GLN A 76 8.80 1.67 1.51
CA GLN A 76 9.33 2.69 0.61
C GLN A 76 10.29 3.65 1.32
N ARG A 77 9.91 4.16 2.50
CA ARG A 77 10.77 5.04 3.30
C ARG A 77 12.07 4.35 3.70
N LYS A 78 12.00 3.14 4.26
CA LYS A 78 13.20 2.37 4.65
C LYS A 78 14.12 2.12 3.46
N ARG A 79 13.57 1.82 2.29
CA ARG A 79 14.33 1.64 1.06
C ARG A 79 15.04 2.94 0.65
N TYR A 80 14.33 4.07 0.68
CA TYR A 80 14.89 5.39 0.38
C TYR A 80 16.04 5.75 1.34
N ASP A 81 15.84 5.53 2.64
CA ASP A 81 16.86 5.83 3.65
C ASP A 81 18.12 4.97 3.46
N ALA A 82 17.96 3.69 3.13
CA ALA A 82 19.08 2.80 2.83
C ALA A 82 19.84 3.24 1.56
N MET A 83 19.13 3.57 0.47
CA MET A 83 19.76 4.08 -0.75
C MET A 83 20.50 5.40 -0.48
N ARG A 84 19.88 6.31 0.27
CA ARG A 84 20.49 7.58 0.68
C ARG A 84 21.75 7.34 1.50
N ALA A 85 21.73 6.44 2.48
CA ALA A 85 22.89 6.13 3.31
C ALA A 85 24.07 5.62 2.47
N GLU A 86 23.82 4.73 1.50
CA GLU A 86 24.87 4.22 0.60
C GLU A 86 25.41 5.31 -0.33
N HIS A 87 24.56 6.18 -0.89
CA HIS A 87 25.01 7.32 -1.69
C HIS A 87 25.94 8.25 -0.90
N TRP A 88 25.59 8.53 0.37
CA TRP A 88 26.41 9.34 1.26
C TRP A 88 27.77 8.69 1.55
N LYS A 89 27.81 7.37 1.78
CA LYS A 89 29.08 6.64 1.96
C LYS A 89 29.96 6.72 0.71
N GLN A 90 29.38 6.58 -0.49
CA GLN A 90 30.13 6.64 -1.74
C GLN A 90 30.70 8.04 -2.01
N TYR A 91 29.94 9.09 -1.71
CA TYR A 91 30.39 10.48 -1.79
C TYR A 91 31.53 10.78 -0.82
N MET A 92 31.40 10.36 0.45
CA MET A 92 32.45 10.55 1.47
C MET A 92 33.75 9.81 1.14
N ASN A 93 33.64 8.66 0.48
CA ASN A 93 34.80 7.91 0.00
C ASN A 93 35.43 8.48 -1.29
N GLY A 94 34.89 9.59 -1.82
CA GLY A 94 35.38 10.24 -3.04
C GLY A 94 35.17 9.42 -4.32
N LYS A 95 34.29 8.42 -4.31
CA LYS A 95 33.98 7.60 -5.50
C LYS A 95 33.06 8.33 -6.48
N ASN A 96 32.19 9.19 -5.97
CA ASN A 96 31.24 9.96 -6.74
C ASN A 96 31.46 11.46 -6.50
N ASP A 97 31.57 12.25 -7.56
CA ASP A 97 31.72 13.72 -7.47
C ASP A 97 30.48 14.41 -6.91
N LYS A 98 29.32 13.75 -6.97
CA LYS A 98 28.01 14.26 -6.55
C LYS A 98 27.26 13.21 -5.73
N ILE A 99 26.44 13.67 -4.78
CA ILE A 99 25.64 12.80 -3.90
C ILE A 99 24.47 12.16 -4.68
N TYR A 100 23.86 12.92 -5.58
CA TYR A 100 22.79 12.44 -6.46
C TYR A 100 23.09 12.87 -7.90
N GLU A 101 22.84 11.98 -8.84
CA GLU A 101 22.85 12.32 -10.26
C GLU A 101 21.62 13.17 -10.62
N ASN A 102 21.71 13.91 -11.72
CA ASN A 102 20.56 14.64 -12.25
C ASN A 102 19.46 13.64 -12.59
N HIS A 103 18.36 13.69 -11.84
CA HIS A 103 17.23 12.80 -12.07
C HIS A 103 16.53 13.16 -13.38
N VAL A 104 15.95 12.14 -13.99
CA VAL A 104 15.05 12.26 -15.12
C VAL A 104 13.91 13.24 -14.77
N GLN A 105 13.54 14.10 -15.72
CA GLN A 105 12.52 15.14 -15.50
C GLN A 105 11.17 14.55 -15.04
N LEU A 106 10.51 15.27 -14.13
CA LEU A 106 9.17 14.96 -13.62
C LEU A 106 8.19 14.71 -14.79
N GLY A 107 7.65 13.50 -14.91
CA GLY A 107 6.68 13.12 -15.94
C GLY A 107 7.03 11.87 -16.76
N GLN A 108 8.26 11.36 -16.70
CA GLN A 108 8.64 10.13 -17.41
C GLN A 108 8.23 8.83 -16.69
N TYR A 109 8.13 8.85 -15.36
CA TYR A 109 7.70 7.69 -14.58
C TYR A 109 6.20 7.79 -14.27
N LYS A 110 5.39 6.97 -14.96
CA LYS A 110 4.02 6.67 -14.55
C LYS A 110 4.07 5.40 -13.70
N PRO A 111 3.68 5.44 -12.41
CA PRO A 111 3.68 4.23 -11.60
C PRO A 111 2.65 3.23 -12.15
N GLU A 112 3.02 1.94 -12.14
CA GLU A 112 2.28 0.89 -12.85
C GLU A 112 0.83 0.69 -12.38
N TRP A 113 0.44 1.20 -11.21
CA TRP A 113 -0.95 1.14 -10.76
C TRP A 113 -1.92 1.93 -11.66
N TYR A 114 -1.43 2.86 -12.51
CA TYR A 114 -2.24 3.45 -13.58
C TYR A 114 -2.53 2.49 -14.74
N ARG A 115 -1.67 1.49 -14.97
CA ARG A 115 -1.76 0.57 -16.12
C ARG A 115 -2.94 -0.40 -16.00
N TYR A 116 -3.32 -0.76 -14.77
CA TYR A 116 -4.42 -1.68 -14.48
C TYR A 116 -5.75 -0.96 -14.17
N GLY A 117 -5.72 0.36 -13.96
CA GLY A 117 -6.90 1.21 -13.71
C GLY A 117 -7.43 1.94 -14.95
N SER A 118 -6.66 2.03 -16.03
CA SER A 118 -7.14 2.53 -17.32
C SER A 118 -7.76 1.40 -18.16
N LEU A 119 -8.80 0.74 -17.65
CA LEU A 119 -9.79 0.19 -18.56
C LEU A 119 -10.57 1.39 -19.09
N ASN A 120 -10.54 1.55 -20.41
CA ASN A 120 -11.12 2.69 -21.13
C ASN A 120 -12.45 3.16 -20.54
N ARG A 121 -12.55 4.47 -20.35
CA ARG A 121 -13.83 5.17 -20.21
C ARG A 121 -14.69 4.90 -21.44
#